data_AF-A0A949YKU5-F1
#
_entry.id   AF-A0A949YKU5-F1
#
_cell.length_a   1.000
_cell.length_b   1.000
_cell.length_c   1.000
_cell.angle_alpha   90.00
_cell.angle_beta   90.00
_cell.angle_gamma   90.00
#
_symmetry.space_group_name_H-M   'P 1'
#
loop_
_entity.id
_entity.type
_entity.pdbx_description
1 polymer ?
#
loop_
_entity_poly.entity_id
_entity_poly.type
_entity_poly.pdbx_seq_one_letter_code
_entity_poly.pdbx_strand_id
1 'polypeptide(L)'
;MNADQLIDFVLGQLDGTDREQTEHAIETDPDVVTRAERLGRAIHLLLDDGEAIEPPSGLARRTLALVAQSRLKPRLIFDCVPARVPFQWADFAVAASIFIAGVLTLLPAIQGSRERMRQAGCVYNLQQLGHSLAQYASLNPFYPYPASHQTEAHAGTFAAVLHDAGVLHDLTILDCPYNGPCPDRAQDLPSFDQLGQIRRSDPDRYRHLMCWDYAYNAGYLHASGRPGPVESRPAKAIPVVADQPAHENYVRILEGNSPNHARRGQNVLFSDGSVRWHRNRRIGPNDPDLYLNNLHQLQPGVDEQDSVLLPSYSSFIPLGTRD
;
A
#
# COMPACT_ATOMS: atom_id res chain seq x y z
N MET A 1 -53.01 -22.97 26.61
CA MET A 1 -53.52 -23.92 25.61
C MET A 1 -55.01 -24.07 25.79
N ASN A 2 -55.81 -23.87 24.73
CA ASN A 2 -57.27 -24.02 24.81
C ASN A 2 -57.66 -25.51 24.86
N ALA A 3 -58.79 -25.85 25.47
CA ALA A 3 -59.25 -27.24 25.58
C ALA A 3 -59.52 -27.87 24.21
N ASP A 4 -60.09 -27.11 23.28
CA ASP A 4 -60.40 -27.56 21.91
C ASP A 4 -59.13 -27.93 21.15
N GLN A 5 -58.07 -27.12 21.25
CA GLN A 5 -56.78 -27.41 20.62
C GLN A 5 -56.17 -28.72 21.13
N LEU A 6 -56.31 -29.03 22.42
CA LEU A 6 -55.80 -30.29 22.97
C LEU A 6 -56.60 -31.50 22.49
N ILE A 7 -57.91 -31.35 22.28
CA ILE A 7 -58.77 -32.38 21.68
C ILE A 7 -58.35 -32.61 20.23
N ASP A 8 -58.23 -31.56 19.44
CA ASP A 8 -57.82 -31.63 18.03
C ASP A 8 -56.42 -32.26 17.91
N PHE A 9 -55.51 -31.94 18.84
CA PHE A 9 -54.19 -32.54 18.90
C PHE A 9 -54.27 -34.06 19.14
N VAL A 10 -55.04 -34.50 20.15
CA VAL A 10 -55.19 -35.92 20.50
C VAL A 10 -55.88 -36.70 19.38
N LEU A 11 -56.82 -36.08 18.65
CA LEU A 11 -57.48 -36.66 17.48
C LEU A 11 -56.63 -36.61 16.20
N GLY A 12 -55.44 -35.99 16.25
CA GLY A 12 -54.54 -35.86 15.11
C GLY A 12 -55.04 -34.92 14.02
N GLN A 13 -55.89 -33.93 14.37
CA GLN A 13 -56.48 -32.97 13.44
C GLN A 13 -55.75 -31.62 13.36
N LEU A 14 -54.69 -31.42 14.16
CA LEU A 14 -53.85 -30.22 14.06
C LEU A 14 -52.76 -30.38 12.99
N ASP A 15 -52.61 -29.35 12.16
CA ASP A 15 -51.59 -29.21 11.12
C ASP A 15 -50.75 -27.94 11.30
N GLY A 16 -49.55 -27.92 10.71
CA GLY A 16 -48.69 -26.74 10.62
C GLY A 16 -48.25 -26.18 11.97
N THR A 17 -48.32 -24.86 12.11
CA THR A 17 -47.80 -24.13 13.27
C THR A 17 -48.49 -24.48 14.58
N ASP A 18 -49.77 -24.83 14.54
CA ASP A 18 -50.56 -25.11 15.74
C ASP A 18 -50.19 -26.47 16.34
N ARG A 19 -49.83 -27.42 15.48
CA ARG A 19 -49.28 -28.71 15.89
C ARG A 19 -47.93 -28.53 16.57
N GLU A 20 -47.01 -27.77 15.96
CA GLU A 20 -45.67 -27.51 16.49
C GLU A 20 -45.71 -26.82 17.87
N GLN A 21 -46.59 -25.83 18.04
CA GLN A 21 -46.79 -25.14 19.32
C GLN A 21 -47.32 -26.08 20.41
N THR A 22 -48.23 -26.99 20.05
CA THR A 22 -48.81 -27.95 21.00
C THR A 22 -47.81 -29.03 21.39
N GLU A 23 -47.02 -29.55 20.44
CA GLU A 23 -45.92 -30.48 20.71
C GLU A 23 -44.88 -29.84 21.64
N HIS A 24 -44.49 -28.59 21.36
CA HIS A 24 -43.56 -27.86 22.22
C HIS A 24 -44.10 -27.67 23.64
N ALA A 25 -45.40 -27.35 23.79
CA ALA A 25 -46.05 -27.21 25.08
C ALA A 25 -46.09 -28.54 25.87
N ILE A 26 -46.28 -29.68 25.19
CA ILE A 26 -46.22 -31.02 25.80
C ILE A 26 -44.79 -31.34 26.26
N GLU A 27 -43.77 -30.94 25.52
CA GLU A 27 -42.38 -31.18 25.92
C GLU A 27 -41.94 -30.33 27.13
N THR A 28 -42.49 -29.12 27.26
CA THR A 28 -42.06 -28.16 28.29
C THR A 28 -42.92 -28.14 29.55
N ASP A 29 -44.20 -28.53 29.48
CA ASP A 29 -45.14 -28.45 30.59
C ASP A 29 -45.69 -29.83 31.01
N PRO A 30 -45.30 -30.37 32.18
CA PRO A 30 -45.75 -31.67 32.66
C PRO A 30 -47.26 -31.74 32.97
N ASP A 31 -47.90 -30.60 33.27
CA ASP A 31 -49.35 -30.56 33.49
C ASP A 31 -50.10 -30.76 32.17
N VAL A 32 -49.55 -30.22 31.07
CA VAL A 32 -50.09 -30.40 29.72
C VAL A 32 -49.96 -31.84 29.26
N VAL A 33 -48.81 -32.50 29.53
CA VAL A 33 -48.62 -33.94 29.28
C VAL A 33 -49.71 -34.74 29.99
N THR A 34 -49.90 -34.50 31.28
CA THR A 34 -50.85 -35.26 32.11
C THR A 34 -52.29 -35.11 31.59
N ARG A 35 -52.66 -33.90 31.15
CA ARG A 35 -53.99 -33.62 30.58
C ARG A 35 -54.17 -34.27 29.21
N ALA A 36 -53.15 -34.23 28.35
CA ALA A 36 -53.16 -34.88 27.04
C ALA A 36 -53.33 -36.40 27.17
N GLU A 37 -52.56 -37.03 28.06
CA GLU A 37 -52.66 -38.48 28.32
C GLU A 37 -54.00 -38.88 28.92
N ARG A 38 -54.54 -38.08 29.85
CA ARG A 38 -55.85 -38.34 30.43
C ARG A 38 -56.95 -38.24 29.38
N LEU A 39 -56.90 -37.23 28.52
CA LEU A 39 -57.84 -37.02 27.43
C LEU A 39 -57.73 -38.13 26.37
N GLY A 40 -56.51 -38.50 25.97
CA GLY A 40 -56.24 -39.61 25.05
C GLY A 40 -56.77 -40.95 25.56
N ARG A 41 -56.56 -41.26 26.85
CA ARG A 41 -57.15 -42.46 27.47
C ARG A 41 -58.67 -42.42 27.47
N ALA A 42 -59.28 -41.29 27.81
CA ALA A 42 -60.73 -41.15 27.82
C ALA A 42 -61.33 -41.32 26.42
N ILE A 43 -60.72 -40.72 25.39
CA ILE A 43 -61.13 -40.88 24.00
C ILE A 43 -60.95 -42.34 23.55
N HIS A 44 -59.80 -42.96 23.84
CA HIS A 44 -59.56 -44.36 23.47
C HIS A 44 -60.59 -45.30 24.10
N LEU A 45 -60.94 -45.11 25.37
CA LEU A 45 -61.99 -45.90 26.03
C LEU A 45 -63.37 -45.67 25.43
N LEU A 46 -63.61 -44.47 24.88
CA LEU A 46 -64.88 -44.11 24.24
C LEU A 46 -64.99 -44.66 22.81
N LEU A 47 -63.86 -44.81 22.12
CA LEU A 47 -63.74 -45.36 20.77
C LEU A 47 -63.54 -46.88 20.76
N ASP A 48 -63.21 -47.48 21.90
CA ASP A 48 -63.12 -48.93 22.07
C ASP A 48 -64.54 -49.52 22.05
N ASP A 49 -64.99 -49.91 20.86
CA ASP A 49 -66.27 -50.59 20.61
C ASP A 49 -66.24 -52.07 21.01
N GLY A 50 -65.12 -52.56 21.55
CA GLY A 50 -64.92 -53.94 21.96
C GLY A 50 -64.70 -54.90 20.78
N GLU A 51 -64.66 -54.41 19.54
CA GLU A 51 -64.42 -55.20 18.34
C GLU A 51 -62.92 -55.27 18.08
N ALA A 52 -62.31 -56.41 18.40
CA ALA A 52 -60.93 -56.68 18.04
C ALA A 52 -60.83 -57.00 16.54
N ILE A 53 -60.50 -56.01 15.71
CA ILE A 53 -60.23 -56.24 14.27
C ILE A 53 -58.98 -57.14 14.16
N GLU A 54 -59.17 -58.37 13.71
CA GLU A 54 -58.06 -59.30 13.50
C GLU A 54 -57.13 -58.76 12.40
N PRO A 55 -55.86 -58.47 12.71
CA PRO A 55 -54.98 -57.86 11.73
C PRO A 55 -54.65 -58.87 10.62
N PRO A 56 -54.42 -58.43 9.37
CA PRO A 56 -53.98 -59.30 8.30
C PRO A 56 -52.75 -60.10 8.69
N SER A 57 -52.75 -61.40 8.36
CA SER A 57 -51.64 -62.29 8.68
C SER A 57 -50.29 -61.72 8.20
N GLY A 58 -49.29 -61.74 9.09
CA GLY A 58 -47.95 -61.25 8.80
C GLY A 58 -47.77 -59.72 8.79
N LEU A 59 -48.79 -58.92 9.16
CA LEU A 59 -48.66 -57.46 9.31
C LEU A 59 -47.53 -57.10 10.29
N ALA A 60 -47.54 -57.69 11.49
CA ALA A 60 -46.51 -57.42 12.51
C ALA A 60 -45.09 -57.68 11.97
N ARG A 61 -44.90 -58.81 11.27
CA ARG A 61 -43.60 -59.15 10.65
C ARG A 61 -43.19 -58.12 9.59
N ARG A 62 -44.11 -57.68 8.74
CA ARG A 62 -43.85 -56.68 7.69
C ARG A 62 -43.51 -55.31 8.29
N THR A 63 -44.24 -54.89 9.32
CA THR A 63 -43.99 -53.63 10.03
C THR A 63 -42.63 -53.66 10.72
N LEU A 64 -42.31 -54.74 11.44
CA LEU A 64 -41.00 -54.91 12.08
C LEU A 64 -39.85 -54.93 11.05
N ALA A 65 -40.04 -55.59 9.90
CA ALA A 65 -39.07 -55.58 8.82
C ALA A 65 -38.87 -54.17 8.22
N LEU A 66 -39.95 -53.40 8.02
CA LEU A 66 -39.90 -52.02 7.53
C LEU A 66 -39.16 -51.10 8.51
N VAL A 67 -39.44 -51.22 9.82
CA VAL A 67 -38.77 -50.43 10.86
C VAL A 67 -37.30 -50.80 10.98
N ALA A 68 -36.95 -52.09 10.85
CA ALA A 68 -35.56 -52.53 10.84
C ALA A 68 -34.81 -51.96 9.61
N GLN A 69 -35.43 -51.98 8.43
CA GLN A 69 -34.85 -51.42 7.21
C GLN A 69 -34.69 -49.89 7.28
N SER A 70 -35.65 -49.18 7.85
CA SER A 70 -35.57 -47.71 7.98
C SER A 70 -34.50 -47.25 8.97
N ARG A 71 -34.23 -48.03 10.03
CA ARG A 71 -33.12 -47.78 10.96
C ARG A 71 -31.74 -48.07 10.37
N LEU A 72 -31.65 -48.97 9.40
CA LEU A 72 -30.39 -49.32 8.72
C LEU A 72 -30.01 -48.34 7.60
N LYS A 73 -30.93 -47.47 7.16
CA LYS A 73 -30.65 -46.46 6.15
C LYS A 73 -29.89 -45.30 6.81
N PRO A 74 -28.60 -45.07 6.51
CA PRO A 74 -27.87 -43.95 7.06
C PRO A 74 -28.53 -42.67 6.55
N ARG A 75 -28.99 -41.78 7.43
CA ARG A 75 -29.38 -40.43 7.03
C ARG A 75 -28.10 -39.71 6.62
N LEU A 76 -27.85 -39.64 5.31
CA LEU A 76 -26.73 -38.87 4.78
C LEU A 76 -27.07 -37.39 4.92
N ILE A 77 -26.09 -36.56 5.28
CA ILE A 77 -26.26 -35.11 5.45
C ILE A 77 -26.92 -34.47 4.21
N PHE A 78 -26.68 -35.04 3.03
CA PHE A 78 -27.26 -34.60 1.77
C PHE A 78 -28.77 -34.83 1.63
N ASP A 79 -29.39 -35.75 2.38
CA ASP A 79 -30.85 -35.95 2.37
C ASP A 79 -31.59 -34.85 3.16
N CYS A 80 -30.88 -34.11 4.02
CA CYS A 80 -31.41 -32.96 4.77
C CYS A 80 -31.20 -31.63 4.04
N VAL A 81 -30.51 -31.61 2.89
CA VAL A 81 -30.29 -30.40 2.10
C VAL A 81 -31.33 -30.37 0.97
N PRO A 82 -32.14 -29.30 0.83
CA PRO A 82 -33.08 -29.21 -0.28
C PRO A 82 -32.35 -29.33 -1.62
N ALA A 83 -32.73 -30.32 -2.44
CA ALA A 83 -32.01 -30.70 -3.65
C ALA A 83 -31.93 -29.59 -4.72
N ARG A 84 -32.79 -28.55 -4.64
CA ARG A 84 -32.82 -27.39 -5.52
C ARG A 84 -33.39 -26.18 -4.79
N VAL A 85 -32.54 -25.22 -4.42
CA VAL A 85 -32.98 -23.84 -4.19
C VAL A 85 -33.15 -23.21 -5.58
N PRO A 86 -34.35 -22.79 -6.00
CA PRO A 86 -34.52 -22.12 -7.28
C PRO A 86 -33.74 -20.81 -7.23
N PHE A 87 -32.77 -20.65 -8.13
CA PHE A 87 -31.95 -19.44 -8.22
C PHE A 87 -32.85 -18.22 -8.42
N GLN A 88 -32.90 -17.33 -7.42
CA GLN A 88 -33.71 -16.12 -7.50
C GLN A 88 -32.83 -14.96 -7.99
N TRP A 89 -33.41 -14.02 -8.75
CA TRP A 89 -32.70 -12.79 -9.13
C TRP A 89 -32.17 -12.01 -7.91
N ALA A 90 -32.79 -12.20 -6.74
CA ALA A 90 -32.32 -11.68 -5.46
C ALA A 90 -30.94 -12.24 -5.06
N ASP A 91 -30.68 -13.53 -5.25
CA ASP A 91 -29.38 -14.15 -4.93
C ASP A 91 -28.27 -13.56 -5.81
N PHE A 92 -28.57 -13.36 -7.10
CA PHE A 92 -27.68 -12.67 -8.02
C PHE A 92 -27.41 -11.23 -7.59
N ALA A 93 -28.44 -10.49 -7.20
CA ALA A 93 -28.31 -9.11 -6.74
C ALA A 93 -27.45 -9.00 -5.46
N VAL A 94 -27.64 -9.92 -4.51
CA VAL A 94 -26.81 -10.00 -3.29
C VAL A 94 -25.36 -10.30 -3.65
N ALA A 95 -25.10 -11.34 -4.45
CA ALA A 95 -23.74 -11.67 -4.88
C ALA A 95 -23.06 -10.51 -5.62
N ALA A 96 -23.78 -9.85 -6.53
CA ALA A 96 -23.29 -8.68 -7.26
C ALA A 96 -22.98 -7.52 -6.31
N SER A 97 -23.84 -7.26 -5.32
CA SER A 97 -23.62 -6.19 -4.33
C SER A 97 -22.38 -6.44 -3.47
N ILE A 98 -22.16 -7.67 -3.00
CA ILE A 98 -20.98 -8.06 -2.23
C ILE A 98 -19.73 -7.90 -3.08
N PHE A 99 -19.78 -8.34 -4.35
CA PHE A 99 -18.68 -8.19 -5.28
C PHE A 99 -18.33 -6.71 -5.53
N ILE A 100 -19.32 -5.87 -5.81
CA ILE A 100 -19.13 -4.43 -6.03
C ILE A 100 -18.56 -3.76 -4.77
N ALA A 101 -19.10 -4.07 -3.59
CA ALA A 101 -18.59 -3.56 -2.32
C ALA A 101 -17.14 -4.00 -2.07
N GLY A 102 -16.80 -5.25 -2.39
CA GLY A 102 -15.43 -5.77 -2.32
C GLY A 102 -14.49 -5.02 -3.26
N VAL A 103 -14.87 -4.80 -4.52
CA VAL A 103 -14.06 -4.07 -5.50
C VAL A 103 -13.86 -2.60 -5.09
N LEU A 104 -14.93 -1.93 -4.65
CA LEU A 104 -14.89 -0.52 -4.22
C LEU A 104 -13.98 -0.30 -3.01
N THR A 105 -13.85 -1.28 -2.12
CA THR A 105 -12.98 -1.20 -0.94
C THR A 105 -11.54 -1.65 -1.24
N LEU A 106 -11.37 -2.70 -2.05
CA LEU A 106 -10.06 -3.27 -2.32
C LEU A 106 -9.22 -2.45 -3.30
N LEU A 107 -9.83 -1.84 -4.33
CA LEU A 107 -9.09 -1.06 -5.33
C LEU A 107 -8.35 0.16 -4.73
N PRO A 108 -8.99 1.04 -3.93
CA PRO A 108 -8.30 2.16 -3.29
C PRO A 108 -7.22 1.69 -2.30
N ALA A 109 -7.47 0.57 -1.60
CA ALA A 109 -6.49 0.00 -0.67
C ALA A 109 -5.22 -0.48 -1.41
N ILE A 110 -5.38 -1.16 -2.55
CA ILE A 110 -4.25 -1.60 -3.39
C ILE A 110 -3.50 -0.39 -3.96
N GLN A 111 -4.21 0.63 -4.44
CA GLN A 111 -3.59 1.85 -4.97
C GLN A 111 -2.77 2.58 -3.88
N GLY A 112 -3.37 2.80 -2.71
CA GLY A 112 -2.69 3.42 -1.58
C GLY A 112 -1.50 2.60 -1.09
N SER A 113 -1.60 1.26 -1.11
CA SER A 113 -0.47 0.38 -0.77
C SER A 113 0.69 0.52 -1.77
N ARG A 114 0.39 0.58 -3.07
CA ARG A 114 1.42 0.77 -4.12
C ARG A 114 2.13 2.11 -3.97
N GLU A 115 1.40 3.19 -3.68
CA GLU A 115 1.99 4.50 -3.43
C GLU A 115 2.93 4.48 -2.23
N ARG A 116 2.51 3.89 -1.10
CA ARG A 116 3.37 3.74 0.08
C ARG A 116 4.62 2.92 -0.20
N MET A 117 4.50 1.84 -0.98
CA MET A 117 5.65 1.04 -1.40
C MET A 117 6.62 1.83 -2.28
N ARG A 118 6.12 2.61 -3.26
CA ARG A 118 6.95 3.48 -4.11
C ARG A 118 7.67 4.54 -3.28
N GLN A 119 6.99 5.15 -2.31
CA GLN A 119 7.59 6.12 -1.39
C GLN A 119 8.67 5.46 -0.52
N ALA A 120 8.40 4.29 0.04
CA ALA A 120 9.37 3.52 0.81
C ALA A 120 10.60 3.12 -0.02
N GLY A 121 10.40 2.76 -1.30
CA GLY A 121 11.49 2.51 -2.24
C GLY A 121 12.36 3.75 -2.49
N CYS A 122 11.75 4.93 -2.65
CA CYS A 122 12.50 6.19 -2.77
C CYS A 122 13.32 6.49 -1.50
N VAL A 123 12.75 6.29 -0.31
CA VAL A 123 13.46 6.43 0.97
C VAL A 123 14.64 5.46 1.04
N TYR A 124 14.44 4.21 0.64
CA TYR A 124 15.50 3.19 0.62
C TYR A 124 16.63 3.54 -0.36
N ASN A 125 16.30 3.99 -1.58
CA ASN A 125 17.28 4.46 -2.57
C ASN A 125 18.14 5.61 -2.01
N LEU A 126 17.50 6.61 -1.39
CA LEU A 126 18.21 7.73 -0.75
C LEU A 126 19.06 7.27 0.44
N GLN A 127 18.62 6.27 1.21
CA GLN A 127 19.46 5.69 2.26
C GLN A 127 20.70 5.02 1.66
N GLN A 128 20.56 4.23 0.59
CA GLN A 128 21.71 3.61 -0.09
C GLN A 128 22.67 4.66 -0.67
N LEU A 129 22.13 5.73 -1.24
CA LEU A 129 22.91 6.87 -1.70
C LEU A 129 23.63 7.57 -0.53
N GLY A 130 22.96 7.71 0.61
CA GLY A 130 23.54 8.21 1.85
C GLY A 130 24.70 7.37 2.37
N HIS A 131 24.63 6.03 2.27
CA HIS A 131 25.75 5.15 2.61
C HIS A 131 26.93 5.38 1.65
N SER A 132 26.67 5.53 0.36
CA SER A 132 27.70 5.81 -0.66
C SER A 132 28.40 7.15 -0.39
N LEU A 133 27.62 8.19 -0.07
CA LEU A 133 28.11 9.51 0.31
C LEU A 133 28.92 9.48 1.62
N ALA A 134 28.46 8.73 2.63
CA ALA A 134 29.19 8.57 3.89
C ALA A 134 30.54 7.85 3.68
N GLN A 135 30.57 6.81 2.83
CA GLN A 135 31.82 6.13 2.46
C GLN A 135 32.76 7.09 1.72
N TYR A 136 32.26 7.87 0.76
CA TYR A 136 33.04 8.90 0.09
C TYR A 136 33.60 9.95 1.07
N ALA A 137 32.77 10.47 1.96
CA ALA A 137 33.13 11.47 2.96
C ALA A 137 34.11 10.93 4.02
N SER A 138 34.23 9.62 4.19
CA SER A 138 35.26 9.02 5.05
C SER A 138 36.66 9.05 4.42
N LEU A 139 36.73 9.12 3.08
CA LEU A 139 37.97 9.12 2.30
C LEU A 139 38.36 10.52 1.80
N ASN A 140 37.41 11.47 1.81
CA ASN A 140 37.60 12.80 1.25
C ASN A 140 37.23 13.89 2.27
N PRO A 141 37.93 15.04 2.27
CA PRO A 141 37.63 16.13 3.20
C PRO A 141 36.27 16.81 2.93
N PHE A 142 35.74 16.67 1.71
CA PHE A 142 34.53 17.32 1.24
C PHE A 142 33.59 16.32 0.56
N TYR A 143 32.32 16.69 0.47
CA TYR A 143 31.35 16.01 -0.40
C TYR A 143 31.73 16.16 -1.89
N PRO A 144 31.22 15.28 -2.78
CA PRO A 144 31.49 15.37 -4.22
C PRO A 144 31.26 16.79 -4.76
N TYR A 145 32.29 17.34 -5.40
CA TYR A 145 32.28 18.69 -5.94
C TYR A 145 33.29 18.80 -7.08
N PRO A 146 32.99 19.54 -8.16
CA PRO A 146 33.91 19.70 -9.27
C PRO A 146 35.19 20.43 -8.84
N ALA A 147 36.32 20.03 -9.42
CA ALA A 147 37.57 20.77 -9.26
C ALA A 147 37.45 22.20 -9.83
N SER A 148 38.26 23.13 -9.33
CA SER A 148 38.20 24.56 -9.68
C SER A 148 38.32 24.89 -11.17
N HIS A 149 38.93 24.01 -11.98
CA HIS A 149 39.04 24.17 -13.43
C HIS A 149 37.82 23.65 -14.22
N GLN A 150 36.87 22.98 -13.55
CA GLN A 150 35.67 22.40 -14.13
C GLN A 150 34.41 23.14 -13.69
N THR A 151 34.46 24.48 -13.76
CA THR A 151 33.43 25.39 -13.24
C THR A 151 32.04 25.20 -13.87
N GLU A 152 31.98 24.61 -15.06
CA GLU A 152 30.73 24.35 -15.78
C GLU A 152 30.09 23.00 -15.42
N ALA A 153 30.66 22.19 -14.52
CA ALA A 153 30.08 20.90 -14.15
C ALA A 153 28.65 21.07 -13.61
N HIS A 154 27.76 20.15 -14.00
CA HIS A 154 26.38 20.17 -13.52
C HIS A 154 26.25 19.35 -12.23
N ALA A 155 25.26 19.69 -11.40
CA ALA A 155 25.01 19.04 -10.11
C ALA A 155 24.95 17.51 -10.21
N GLY A 156 24.29 16.98 -11.25
CA GLY A 156 24.12 15.53 -11.49
C GLY A 156 25.43 14.75 -11.69
N THR A 157 26.54 15.42 -11.97
CA THR A 157 27.86 14.78 -12.10
C THR A 157 28.40 14.23 -10.77
N PHE A 158 27.80 14.58 -9.62
CA PHE A 158 28.13 13.98 -8.33
C PHE A 158 28.08 12.45 -8.36
N ALA A 159 27.11 11.87 -9.10
CA ALA A 159 26.96 10.44 -9.25
C ALA A 159 28.19 9.81 -9.93
N ALA A 160 28.77 10.49 -10.93
CA ALA A 160 29.99 10.05 -11.60
C ALA A 160 31.20 10.12 -10.68
N VAL A 161 31.30 11.17 -9.84
CA VAL A 161 32.35 11.27 -8.82
C VAL A 161 32.27 10.12 -7.81
N LEU A 162 31.06 9.76 -7.36
CA LEU A 162 30.85 8.62 -6.46
C LEU A 162 31.14 7.27 -7.15
N HIS A 163 30.78 7.15 -8.42
CA HIS A 163 31.04 5.96 -9.22
C HIS A 163 32.55 5.77 -9.47
N ASP A 164 33.27 6.83 -9.83
CA ASP A 164 34.73 6.82 -10.03
C ASP A 164 35.49 6.51 -8.74
N ALA A 165 34.98 6.97 -7.60
CA ALA A 165 35.51 6.61 -6.28
C ALA A 165 35.24 5.14 -5.90
N GLY A 166 34.46 4.40 -6.69
CA GLY A 166 34.11 3.00 -6.44
C GLY A 166 33.16 2.82 -5.26
N VAL A 167 32.39 3.84 -4.88
CA VAL A 167 31.45 3.78 -3.75
C VAL A 167 29.99 3.70 -4.21
N LEU A 168 29.70 4.06 -5.46
CA LEU A 168 28.39 3.94 -6.09
C LEU A 168 28.44 2.90 -7.21
N HIS A 169 27.84 1.74 -6.98
CA HIS A 169 27.81 0.64 -7.95
C HIS A 169 26.45 0.49 -8.65
N ASP A 170 25.36 0.64 -7.90
CA ASP A 170 24.01 0.50 -8.43
C ASP A 170 23.45 1.86 -8.83
N LEU A 171 23.46 2.15 -10.13
CA LEU A 171 22.91 3.39 -10.68
C LEU A 171 21.38 3.43 -10.63
N THR A 172 20.71 2.31 -10.32
CA THR A 172 19.25 2.27 -10.26
C THR A 172 18.68 3.05 -9.09
N ILE A 173 19.50 3.30 -8.06
CA ILE A 173 19.13 4.08 -6.89
C ILE A 173 19.00 5.57 -7.19
N LEU A 174 19.43 6.04 -8.38
CA LEU A 174 19.33 7.44 -8.80
C LEU A 174 17.97 7.80 -9.43
N ASP A 175 17.11 6.82 -9.64
CA ASP A 175 15.74 7.03 -10.12
C ASP A 175 14.74 6.85 -8.98
N CYS A 176 13.71 7.69 -9.01
CA CYS A 176 12.60 7.62 -8.09
C CYS A 176 11.61 6.54 -8.56
N PRO A 177 11.30 5.51 -7.75
CA PRO A 177 10.35 4.46 -8.14
C PRO A 177 8.93 4.97 -8.44
N TYR A 178 8.62 6.21 -8.08
CA TYR A 178 7.35 6.85 -8.40
C TYR A 178 7.24 7.25 -9.88
N ASN A 179 8.32 7.74 -10.47
CA ASN A 179 8.37 8.21 -11.85
C ASN A 179 8.51 7.05 -12.84
N GLY A 180 9.01 5.91 -12.35
CA GLY A 180 9.38 4.78 -13.18
C GLY A 180 10.85 4.90 -13.62
N PRO A 181 11.39 3.89 -14.31
CA PRO A 181 12.76 3.93 -14.78
C PRO A 181 12.93 5.01 -15.86
N CYS A 182 14.05 5.73 -15.84
CA CYS A 182 14.48 6.55 -16.96
C CYS A 182 14.62 5.64 -18.21
N PRO A 183 13.86 5.88 -19.29
CA PRO A 183 13.81 4.99 -20.44
C PRO A 183 15.14 4.90 -21.20
N ASP A 184 15.93 5.98 -21.17
CA ASP A 184 17.20 6.10 -21.90
C ASP A 184 18.42 5.97 -20.98
N ARG A 185 18.27 5.36 -19.80
CA ARG A 185 19.36 5.26 -18.84
C ARG A 185 20.52 4.46 -19.45
N ALA A 186 21.71 5.05 -19.44
CA ALA A 186 22.91 4.31 -19.81
C ALA A 186 23.20 3.18 -18.82
N GLN A 187 23.61 2.03 -19.34
CA GLN A 187 24.02 0.88 -18.55
C GLN A 187 25.34 1.15 -17.81
N ASP A 188 26.24 1.89 -18.46
CA ASP A 188 27.53 2.29 -17.90
C ASP A 188 27.59 3.80 -17.76
N LEU A 189 28.00 4.28 -16.58
CA LEU A 189 28.26 5.69 -16.32
C LEU A 189 29.72 6.01 -16.68
N PRO A 190 29.99 6.87 -17.68
CA PRO A 190 31.35 7.31 -17.97
C PRO A 190 31.96 8.04 -16.77
N SER A 191 33.28 8.01 -16.69
CA SER A 191 34.00 8.76 -15.65
C SER A 191 33.73 10.26 -15.73
N PHE A 192 33.94 10.95 -14.62
CA PHE A 192 33.74 12.39 -14.50
C PHE A 192 34.48 13.19 -15.60
N ASP A 193 35.74 12.85 -15.88
CA ASP A 193 36.53 13.49 -16.94
C ASP A 193 35.97 13.21 -18.34
N GLN A 194 35.47 12.00 -18.59
CA GLN A 194 34.82 11.65 -19.86
C GLN A 194 33.49 12.38 -20.03
N LEU A 195 32.70 12.56 -18.97
CA LEU A 195 31.46 13.33 -19.02
C LEU A 195 31.70 14.77 -19.45
N GLY A 196 32.77 15.41 -18.98
CA GLY A 196 33.17 16.75 -19.41
C GLY A 196 33.53 16.83 -20.90
N GLN A 197 34.02 15.75 -21.50
CA GLN A 197 34.27 15.65 -22.95
C GLN A 197 32.97 15.42 -23.72
N ILE A 198 32.16 14.45 -23.28
CA ILE A 198 30.87 14.11 -23.92
C ILE A 198 29.94 15.32 -23.93
N ARG A 199 29.86 16.08 -22.83
CA ARG A 199 29.05 17.31 -22.78
C ARG A 199 29.39 18.30 -23.91
N ARG A 200 30.66 18.39 -24.29
CA ARG A 200 31.14 19.31 -25.34
C ARG A 200 30.97 18.74 -26.73
N SER A 201 31.16 17.43 -26.92
CA SER A 201 31.09 16.79 -28.23
C SER A 201 29.69 16.33 -28.64
N ASP A 202 28.88 15.89 -27.67
CA ASP A 202 27.58 15.26 -27.87
C ASP A 202 26.62 15.62 -26.69
N PRO A 203 26.02 16.82 -26.72
CA PRO A 203 25.12 17.28 -25.67
C PRO A 203 23.86 16.44 -25.51
N ASP A 204 23.37 15.82 -26.58
CA ASP A 204 22.16 14.99 -26.53
C ASP A 204 22.44 13.70 -25.76
N ARG A 205 23.56 13.01 -26.08
CA ARG A 205 24.00 11.86 -25.28
C ARG A 205 24.23 12.22 -23.82
N TYR A 206 24.83 13.38 -23.55
CA TYR A 206 25.00 13.86 -22.17
C TYR A 206 23.66 14.01 -21.44
N ARG A 207 22.58 14.43 -22.13
CA ARG A 207 21.23 14.52 -21.54
C ARG A 207 20.57 13.17 -21.24
N HIS A 208 20.98 12.09 -21.88
CA HIS A 208 20.51 10.75 -21.53
C HIS A 208 21.33 10.15 -20.39
N LEU A 209 22.59 10.59 -20.21
CA LEU A 209 23.47 10.12 -19.15
C LEU A 209 23.13 10.66 -17.76
N MET A 210 22.54 11.87 -17.65
CA MET A 210 22.28 12.54 -16.36
C MET A 210 20.78 12.66 -16.05
N CYS A 211 19.94 11.72 -16.49
CA CYS A 211 18.48 11.74 -16.31
C CYS A 211 17.98 11.42 -14.89
N TRP A 212 18.73 11.83 -13.87
CA TRP A 212 18.46 11.52 -12.46
C TRP A 212 17.21 12.22 -11.92
N ASP A 213 16.48 11.54 -11.05
CA ASP A 213 15.27 12.09 -10.39
C ASP A 213 15.58 12.93 -9.14
N TYR A 214 16.87 13.07 -8.79
CA TYR A 214 17.33 13.72 -7.57
C TYR A 214 18.19 14.97 -7.85
N ALA A 215 17.94 16.02 -7.06
CA ALA A 215 18.77 17.22 -6.95
C ALA A 215 19.87 17.03 -5.89
N TYR A 216 21.00 17.72 -6.08
CA TYR A 216 22.22 17.56 -5.28
C TYR A 216 22.74 18.90 -4.73
N ASN A 217 23.36 18.88 -3.55
CA ASN A 217 23.80 20.09 -2.85
C ASN A 217 24.89 20.87 -3.61
N ALA A 218 24.66 22.17 -3.78
CA ALA A 218 25.47 23.12 -4.52
C ALA A 218 26.75 23.57 -3.81
N GLY A 219 26.90 23.26 -2.53
CA GLY A 219 27.83 23.94 -1.64
C GLY A 219 27.36 25.34 -1.26
N TYR A 220 28.30 26.15 -0.78
CA TYR A 220 28.04 27.51 -0.31
C TYR A 220 29.24 28.44 -0.57
N LEU A 221 29.02 29.75 -0.41
CA LEU A 221 30.08 30.75 -0.47
C LEU A 221 30.92 30.69 0.81
N HIS A 222 32.21 30.42 0.68
CA HIS A 222 33.15 30.52 1.80
C HIS A 222 33.45 31.99 2.14
N ALA A 223 34.07 32.24 3.30
CA ALA A 223 34.47 33.59 3.73
C ALA A 223 35.36 34.35 2.71
N SER A 224 36.01 33.64 1.78
CA SER A 224 36.76 34.24 0.67
C SER A 224 35.87 34.80 -0.46
N GLY A 225 34.55 34.65 -0.37
CA GLY A 225 33.58 35.02 -1.40
C GLY A 225 33.52 34.06 -2.59
N ARG A 226 34.19 32.90 -2.51
CA ARG A 226 34.20 31.90 -3.58
C ARG A 226 33.26 30.74 -3.24
N PRO A 227 32.50 30.23 -4.22
CA PRO A 227 31.71 29.01 -4.01
C PRO A 227 32.65 27.83 -3.77
N GLY A 228 32.25 26.95 -2.87
CA GLY A 228 33.00 25.74 -2.59
C GLY A 228 32.14 24.67 -1.96
N PRO A 229 32.75 23.49 -1.73
CA PRO A 229 32.02 22.30 -1.37
C PRO A 229 31.56 22.30 0.09
N VAL A 230 30.60 21.43 0.37
CA VAL A 230 30.25 21.06 1.74
C VAL A 230 31.38 20.20 2.35
N GLU A 231 31.78 20.52 3.58
CA GLU A 231 32.67 19.68 4.37
C GLU A 231 32.10 18.28 4.61
N SER A 232 32.96 17.26 4.64
CA SER A 232 32.57 15.87 4.92
C SER A 232 31.87 15.68 6.27
N ARG A 233 32.13 16.59 7.22
CA ARG A 233 31.60 16.56 8.59
C ARG A 233 31.03 17.93 8.97
N PRO A 234 29.89 18.34 8.36
CA PRO A 234 29.32 19.63 8.64
C PRO A 234 28.88 19.70 10.12
N ALA A 235 28.96 20.88 10.72
CA ALA A 235 28.60 21.08 12.13
C ALA A 235 27.12 20.78 12.45
N LYS A 236 26.26 20.78 11.42
CA LYS A 236 24.82 20.51 11.51
C LYS A 236 24.41 19.53 10.41
N ALA A 237 23.31 18.83 10.64
CA ALA A 237 22.65 18.04 9.61
C ALA A 237 22.09 19.00 8.53
N ILE A 238 22.63 18.92 7.32
CA ILE A 238 22.20 19.74 6.18
C ILE A 238 21.61 18.86 5.09
N PRO A 239 20.67 19.35 4.27
CA PRO A 239 20.20 18.65 3.08
C PRO A 239 21.35 18.38 2.10
N VAL A 240 21.48 17.16 1.60
CA VAL A 240 22.50 16.78 0.61
C VAL A 240 21.88 16.37 -0.72
N VAL A 241 20.80 15.59 -0.66
CA VAL A 241 20.07 15.09 -1.84
C VAL A 241 18.57 15.17 -1.57
N ALA A 242 17.78 15.50 -2.59
CA ALA A 242 16.32 15.39 -2.51
C ALA A 242 15.72 15.13 -3.88
N ASP A 243 14.42 14.84 -3.93
CA ASP A 243 13.67 14.79 -5.18
C ASP A 243 13.86 16.10 -5.99
N GLN A 244 14.11 16.01 -7.29
CA GLN A 244 14.38 17.17 -8.12
C GLN A 244 13.15 18.08 -8.27
N PRO A 245 13.27 19.42 -8.27
CA PRO A 245 12.11 20.30 -8.44
C PRO A 245 11.63 20.38 -9.89
N ALA A 246 10.42 20.90 -10.09
CA ALA A 246 9.99 21.31 -11.42
C ALA A 246 10.78 22.56 -11.85
N HIS A 247 11.21 22.62 -13.11
CA HIS A 247 12.05 23.70 -13.61
C HIS A 247 11.80 24.02 -15.09
N GLU A 248 12.12 25.25 -15.49
CA GLU A 248 12.26 25.66 -16.89
C GLU A 248 13.74 25.58 -17.27
N ASN A 249 14.07 24.66 -18.17
CA ASN A 249 15.41 24.47 -18.74
C ASN A 249 16.57 24.38 -17.72
N TYR A 250 16.31 23.90 -16.50
CA TYR A 250 17.30 23.81 -15.43
C TYR A 250 17.92 25.15 -14.99
N VAL A 251 17.27 26.27 -15.33
CA VAL A 251 17.73 27.62 -14.99
C VAL A 251 16.78 28.29 -13.98
N ARG A 252 15.47 28.01 -14.08
CA ARG A 252 14.47 28.61 -13.21
C ARG A 252 13.64 27.53 -12.54
N ILE A 253 13.58 27.57 -11.21
CA ILE A 253 12.73 26.67 -10.44
C ILE A 253 11.29 27.17 -10.48
N LEU A 254 10.35 26.27 -10.80
CA LEU A 254 8.93 26.54 -10.80
C LEU A 254 8.36 26.47 -9.38
N GLU A 255 7.24 27.15 -9.15
CA GLU A 255 6.56 27.09 -7.87
C GLU A 255 6.01 25.69 -7.57
N GLY A 256 5.95 25.37 -6.28
CA GLY A 256 5.45 24.10 -5.76
C GLY A 256 6.54 23.09 -5.42
N ASN A 257 6.10 21.91 -5.01
CA ASN A 257 6.95 20.77 -4.69
C ASN A 257 7.52 20.10 -5.95
N SER A 258 8.47 19.19 -5.73
CA SER A 258 8.95 18.29 -6.76
C SER A 258 7.78 17.63 -7.53
N PRO A 259 7.87 17.46 -8.86
CA PRO A 259 6.91 16.65 -9.60
C PRO A 259 6.93 15.18 -9.15
N ASN A 260 8.01 14.70 -8.53
CA ASN A 260 8.06 13.40 -7.89
C ASN A 260 6.93 13.29 -6.87
N HIS A 261 6.40 12.08 -6.69
CA HIS A 261 5.33 11.83 -5.74
C HIS A 261 4.08 12.70 -5.95
N ALA A 262 3.79 13.07 -7.21
CA ALA A 262 2.66 13.90 -7.62
C ALA A 262 2.55 15.22 -6.83
N ARG A 263 3.69 15.88 -6.55
CA ARG A 263 3.75 17.18 -5.86
C ARG A 263 3.27 17.18 -4.42
N ARG A 264 3.10 16.00 -3.80
CA ARG A 264 2.66 15.87 -2.40
C ARG A 264 3.75 16.23 -1.38
N GLY A 265 5.00 16.26 -1.81
CA GLY A 265 6.17 16.50 -0.99
C GLY A 265 7.40 15.86 -1.61
N GLN A 266 8.48 15.79 -0.83
CA GLN A 266 9.77 15.25 -1.27
C GLN A 266 10.48 14.56 -0.12
N ASN A 267 11.26 13.53 -0.45
CA ASN A 267 12.24 12.97 0.45
C ASN A 267 13.51 13.81 0.39
N VAL A 268 14.10 14.04 1.56
CA VAL A 268 15.35 14.80 1.73
C VAL A 268 16.31 13.94 2.52
N LEU A 269 17.45 13.62 1.92
CA LEU A 269 18.61 13.01 2.56
C LEU A 269 19.46 14.10 3.19
N PHE A 270 19.77 13.94 4.47
CA PHE A 270 20.62 14.85 5.23
C PHE A 270 22.04 14.28 5.38
N SER A 271 22.99 15.17 5.68
CA SER A 271 24.41 14.83 5.89
C SER A 271 24.68 13.90 7.07
N ASP A 272 23.71 13.73 7.98
CA ASP A 272 23.74 12.73 9.05
C ASP A 272 23.28 11.32 8.59
N GLY A 273 22.96 11.17 7.30
CA GLY A 273 22.45 9.94 6.70
C GLY A 273 20.94 9.74 6.88
N SER A 274 20.24 10.61 7.59
CA SER A 274 18.79 10.50 7.78
C SER A 274 18.04 10.92 6.52
N VAL A 275 17.00 10.17 6.15
CA VAL A 275 16.08 10.53 5.07
C VAL A 275 14.73 10.90 5.68
N ARG A 276 14.21 12.08 5.34
CA ARG A 276 12.98 12.61 5.92
C ARG A 276 12.02 13.09 4.84
N TRP A 277 10.73 12.83 5.05
CA TRP A 277 9.68 13.33 4.18
C TRP A 277 9.29 14.76 4.57
N HIS A 278 9.35 15.69 3.62
CA HIS A 278 8.88 17.06 3.77
C HIS A 278 7.67 17.33 2.88
N ARG A 279 6.60 17.86 3.47
CA ARG A 279 5.34 18.19 2.74
C ARG A 279 5.48 19.41 1.84
N ASN A 280 6.47 20.26 2.11
CA ASN A 280 6.75 21.46 1.34
C ASN A 280 8.28 21.61 1.20
N ARG A 281 8.72 22.40 0.22
CA ARG A 281 10.15 22.66 -0.02
C ARG A 281 10.79 23.61 1.00
N ARG A 282 10.03 24.11 1.97
CA ARG A 282 10.46 25.08 2.97
C ARG A 282 10.77 24.39 4.29
N ILE A 283 12.01 23.96 4.47
CA ILE A 283 12.36 22.94 5.47
C ILE A 283 12.91 23.50 6.78
N GLY A 284 13.25 24.79 6.86
CA GLY A 284 13.72 25.40 8.10
C GLY A 284 13.53 26.93 8.17
N PRO A 285 13.72 27.52 9.36
CA PRO A 285 13.65 28.98 9.54
C PRO A 285 14.86 29.72 8.95
N ASN A 286 16.04 29.08 8.90
CA ASN A 286 17.29 29.68 8.38
C ASN A 286 17.54 29.31 6.90
N ASP A 287 16.88 28.26 6.42
CA ASP A 287 16.92 27.77 5.05
C ASP A 287 15.46 27.52 4.61
N PRO A 288 14.81 28.58 4.11
CA PRO A 288 13.39 28.54 3.82
C PRO A 288 13.09 27.85 2.50
N ASP A 289 14.06 27.47 1.67
CA ASP A 289 13.80 26.86 0.37
C ASP A 289 14.92 25.91 -0.08
N LEU A 290 14.57 24.63 -0.22
CA LEU A 290 15.50 23.57 -0.59
C LEU A 290 16.25 23.78 -1.91
N TYR A 291 15.70 24.55 -2.86
CA TYR A 291 16.26 24.69 -4.20
C TYR A 291 16.65 26.12 -4.57
N LEU A 292 16.52 27.08 -3.65
CA LEU A 292 16.89 28.48 -3.86
C LEU A 292 17.61 28.99 -2.62
N ASN A 293 18.73 29.68 -2.80
CA ASN A 293 19.45 30.28 -1.69
C ASN A 293 18.62 31.37 -0.99
N ASN A 294 19.12 31.91 0.12
CA ASN A 294 18.49 32.99 0.88
C ASN A 294 18.28 34.30 0.08
N LEU A 295 18.93 34.44 -1.09
CA LEU A 295 18.70 35.52 -2.06
C LEU A 295 17.65 35.17 -3.13
N HIS A 296 16.97 34.03 -3.00
CA HIS A 296 16.00 33.47 -3.94
C HIS A 296 16.60 33.16 -5.32
N GLN A 297 17.86 32.72 -5.36
CA GLN A 297 18.59 32.41 -6.58
C GLN A 297 18.93 30.93 -6.65
N LEU A 298 18.93 30.38 -7.88
CA LEU A 298 19.42 29.03 -8.16
C LEU A 298 20.96 29.04 -8.23
N GLN A 299 21.59 29.22 -7.08
CA GLN A 299 23.03 29.34 -6.90
C GLN A 299 23.44 28.68 -5.57
N PRO A 300 24.74 28.45 -5.33
CA PRO A 300 25.21 28.03 -4.00
C PRO A 300 24.67 28.91 -2.87
N GLY A 301 24.60 28.30 -1.69
CA GLY A 301 24.19 28.99 -0.47
C GLY A 301 25.05 30.21 -0.17
N VAL A 302 24.45 31.22 0.46
CA VAL A 302 25.20 32.42 0.87
C VAL A 302 26.21 32.13 2.00
N ASP A 303 25.96 31.10 2.79
CA ASP A 303 26.82 30.62 3.86
C ASP A 303 26.54 29.13 4.18
N GLU A 304 27.25 28.56 5.16
CA GLU A 304 27.12 27.15 5.57
C GLU A 304 25.74 26.74 6.09
N GLN A 305 24.86 27.70 6.41
CA GLN A 305 23.50 27.44 6.91
C GLN A 305 22.44 27.51 5.81
N ASP A 306 22.82 27.95 4.61
CA ASP A 306 21.96 28.09 3.43
C ASP A 306 22.25 26.93 2.47
N SER A 307 21.43 25.88 2.48
CA SER A 307 21.68 24.68 1.67
C SER A 307 20.81 24.67 0.43
N VAL A 308 21.45 24.75 -0.74
CA VAL A 308 20.74 24.71 -2.02
C VAL A 308 20.97 23.39 -2.72
N LEU A 309 19.88 22.72 -3.11
CA LEU A 309 19.92 21.53 -3.96
C LEU A 309 19.63 21.91 -5.42
N LEU A 310 20.60 21.66 -6.29
CA LEU A 310 20.54 21.96 -7.71
C LEU A 310 19.99 20.76 -8.51
N PRO A 311 19.09 21.00 -9.48
CA PRO A 311 18.71 20.01 -10.49
C PRO A 311 19.93 19.44 -11.24
N SER A 312 19.78 18.22 -11.76
CA SER A 312 20.88 17.45 -12.36
C SER A 312 21.68 18.17 -13.46
N TYR A 313 21.05 19.09 -14.21
CA TYR A 313 21.72 19.87 -15.28
C TYR A 313 22.03 21.32 -14.90
N SER A 314 21.80 21.74 -13.66
CA SER A 314 22.18 23.07 -13.20
C SER A 314 23.65 23.09 -12.82
N SER A 315 24.38 24.13 -13.25
CA SER A 315 25.81 24.28 -12.96
C SER A 315 26.08 24.61 -11.50
N PHE A 316 27.13 24.04 -10.91
CA PHE A 316 27.58 24.39 -9.55
C PHE A 316 27.98 25.86 -9.40
N ILE A 317 28.54 26.44 -10.46
CA ILE A 317 29.00 27.83 -10.48
C ILE A 317 28.18 28.62 -11.52
N PRO A 318 27.59 29.77 -11.17
CA PRO A 318 26.80 30.56 -12.10
C PRO A 318 27.63 31.07 -13.29
N LEU A 319 27.10 30.89 -14.50
CA LEU A 319 27.65 31.46 -15.74
C LEU A 319 27.63 33.00 -15.66
N GLY A 320 28.73 33.60 -15.23
CA GLY A 320 28.85 35.05 -15.03
C GLY A 320 29.92 35.48 -14.02
N THR A 321 30.37 34.56 -13.16
CA THR A 321 31.57 34.74 -12.31
C THR A 321 32.83 34.39 -13.09
N ARG A 322 33.05 35.08 -14.20
CA ARG A 322 34.35 35.09 -14.87
C ARG A 322 35.14 36.24 -14.27
N ASP A 323 36.11 35.92 -13.41
CA ASP A 323 37.24 36.81 -13.13
C ASP A 323 38.02 37.07 -14.44
#